data_AF-A0A7C7DRK4-F1
#
_entry.id   AF-A0A7C7DRK4-F1
#
_cell.length_a   1.000
_cell.length_b   1.000
_cell.length_c   1.000
_cell.angle_alpha   90.00
_cell.angle_beta   90.00
_cell.angle_gamma   90.00
#
_symmetry.space_group_name_H-M   'P 1'
#
loop_
_entity.id
_entity.type
_entity.pdbx_description
1 polymer ?
#
loop_
_entity_poly.entity_id
_entity_poly.type
_entity_poly.pdbx_seq_one_letter_code
_entity_poly.pdbx_strand_id
1 'polypeptide(L)'
;MNFLRRMLRRPSSPDLIEFDRKAFYALAAECRTYAAELANFDQDRVNLKECHRFNAWLTHLRHYDRLAPRLAAIALARPVARWQVVTLLVVVWVILALALPGVVNRQWYMVLLGGWLFTIVAAFFLPESLYGTTTELLEAKVLRVVDILLEMLDSGALEFTEAAFFKAKENLLAAKAELRQQIDLAHRPHNGPIL
;
A
#
# COMPACT_ATOMS: atom_id res chain seq x y z
N MET A 1 12.74 -20.16 -45.87
CA MET A 1 11.65 -20.68 -45.01
C MET A 1 12.03 -20.89 -43.52
N ASN A 2 13.02 -20.17 -42.95
CA ASN A 2 13.43 -20.39 -41.54
C ASN A 2 13.28 -19.18 -40.60
N PHE A 3 12.86 -18.01 -41.10
CA PHE A 3 12.77 -16.79 -40.28
C PHE A 3 11.46 -16.70 -39.47
N LEU A 4 10.36 -17.25 -40.01
CA LEU A 4 9.03 -17.19 -39.37
C LEU A 4 8.86 -18.12 -38.16
N ARG A 5 9.71 -19.15 -37.99
CA ARG A 5 9.68 -20.00 -36.79
C ARG A 5 10.31 -19.34 -35.55
N ARG A 6 11.14 -18.31 -35.71
CA ARG A 6 11.75 -17.60 -34.56
C ARG A 6 10.81 -16.58 -33.89
N MET A 7 9.77 -16.11 -34.58
CA MET A 7 8.80 -15.16 -34.00
C MET A 7 7.74 -15.83 -33.12
N LEU A 8 7.62 -17.16 -33.15
CA LEU A 8 6.79 -17.92 -32.21
C LEU A 8 7.58 -18.38 -30.98
N ARG A 9 8.63 -17.65 -30.59
CA ARG A 9 9.10 -17.69 -29.21
C ARG A 9 7.99 -17.06 -28.38
N ARG A 10 7.07 -17.92 -27.90
CA ARG A 10 6.23 -17.68 -26.74
C ARG A 10 7.10 -16.89 -25.75
N PRO A 11 6.70 -15.71 -25.25
CA PRO A 11 7.41 -15.15 -24.12
C PRO A 11 7.43 -16.26 -23.08
N SER A 12 8.63 -16.71 -22.71
CA SER A 12 8.81 -17.58 -21.57
C SER A 12 7.97 -16.96 -20.46
N SER A 13 7.01 -17.73 -19.95
CA SER A 13 6.25 -17.35 -18.75
C SER A 13 7.26 -16.75 -17.78
N PRO A 14 6.98 -15.59 -17.17
CA PRO A 14 7.94 -14.93 -16.28
C PRO A 14 8.48 -15.98 -15.33
N ASP A 15 9.80 -16.06 -15.17
CA ASP A 15 10.48 -17.09 -14.36
C ASP A 15 9.89 -17.06 -12.94
N LEU A 16 8.87 -17.86 -12.69
CA LEU A 16 8.20 -17.95 -11.41
C LEU A 16 9.17 -18.64 -10.47
N ILE A 17 9.48 -17.98 -9.36
CA ILE A 17 10.40 -18.51 -8.36
C ILE A 17 9.63 -19.55 -7.56
N GLU A 18 10.21 -20.73 -7.39
CA GLU A 18 9.61 -21.78 -6.56
C GLU A 18 9.52 -21.29 -5.11
N PHE A 19 8.31 -21.30 -4.56
CA PHE A 19 8.07 -20.90 -3.18
C PHE A 19 8.37 -22.05 -2.21
N ASP A 20 9.61 -22.12 -1.76
CA ASP A 20 10.12 -23.15 -0.85
C ASP A 20 9.95 -22.80 0.65
N ARG A 21 10.11 -23.81 1.53
CA ARG A 21 10.01 -23.74 3.00
C ARG A 21 10.89 -22.65 3.59
N LYS A 22 12.12 -22.52 3.09
CA LYS A 22 13.06 -21.49 3.56
C LYS A 22 12.55 -20.08 3.24
N ALA A 23 12.01 -19.87 2.04
CA ALA A 23 11.44 -18.60 1.62
C ALA A 23 10.21 -18.24 2.46
N PHE A 24 9.34 -19.21 2.73
CA PHE A 24 8.19 -19.02 3.62
C PHE A 24 8.62 -18.63 5.04
N TYR A 25 9.59 -19.33 5.62
CA TYR A 25 10.06 -19.03 6.98
C TYR A 25 10.69 -17.62 7.07
N ALA A 26 11.48 -17.24 6.07
CA ALA A 26 12.03 -15.88 5.98
C ALA A 26 10.91 -14.83 5.85
N LEU A 27 9.91 -15.11 5.02
CA LEU A 27 8.76 -14.23 4.83
C LEU A 27 7.92 -14.06 6.10
N ALA A 28 7.71 -15.14 6.87
CA ALA A 28 7.02 -15.07 8.15
C ALA A 28 7.75 -14.16 9.16
N ALA A 29 9.08 -14.24 9.21
CA ALA A 29 9.89 -13.34 10.03
C ALA A 29 9.84 -11.90 9.51
N GLU A 30 9.92 -11.70 8.19
CA GLU A 30 9.81 -10.39 7.57
C GLU A 30 8.45 -9.73 7.86
N CYS A 31 7.34 -10.47 7.79
CA CYS A 31 6.01 -9.96 8.13
C CYS A 31 5.93 -9.45 9.58
N ARG A 32 6.56 -10.16 10.53
CA ARG A 32 6.62 -9.75 11.94
C ARG A 32 7.39 -8.44 12.09
N THR A 33 8.59 -8.36 11.51
CA THR A 33 9.40 -7.14 11.55
C THR A 33 8.66 -5.98 10.89
N TYR A 34 8.04 -6.21 9.74
CA TYR A 34 7.35 -5.17 9.02
C TYR A 34 6.11 -4.65 9.77
N ALA A 35 5.33 -5.52 10.41
CA ALA A 35 4.22 -5.12 11.28
C ALA A 35 4.68 -4.25 12.46
N ALA A 36 5.80 -4.62 13.10
CA ALA A 36 6.38 -3.84 14.19
C ALA A 36 6.93 -2.49 13.73
N GLU A 37 7.46 -2.41 12.50
CA GLU A 37 7.93 -1.15 11.93
C GLU A 37 6.76 -0.21 11.59
N LEU A 38 5.65 -0.74 11.06
CA LEU A 38 4.46 0.04 10.72
C LEU A 38 3.83 0.72 11.94
N ALA A 39 3.93 0.09 13.12
CA ALA A 39 3.51 0.62 14.41
C ALA A 39 3.99 2.05 14.71
N ASN A 40 5.15 2.42 14.18
CA ASN A 40 5.83 3.66 14.51
C ASN A 40 5.38 4.85 13.66
N PHE A 41 4.45 4.64 12.72
CA PHE A 41 3.98 5.69 11.83
C PHE A 41 2.58 6.17 12.19
N ASP A 42 2.29 7.41 11.80
CA ASP A 42 0.98 8.04 11.96
C ASP A 42 -0.06 7.29 11.09
N GLN A 43 -1.12 6.80 11.74
CA GLN A 43 -2.14 5.93 11.16
C GLN A 43 -2.96 6.63 10.07
N ASP A 44 -3.22 7.93 10.25
CA ASP A 44 -4.09 8.73 9.38
C ASP A 44 -3.34 9.35 8.19
N ARG A 45 -2.01 9.25 8.18
CA ARG A 45 -1.16 9.85 7.15
C ARG A 45 -0.67 8.83 6.15
N VAL A 46 -0.41 9.31 4.94
CA VAL A 46 0.26 8.54 3.90
C VAL A 46 1.77 8.61 4.09
N ASN A 47 2.39 7.47 4.39
CA ASN A 47 3.83 7.34 4.34
C ASN A 47 4.27 6.87 2.94
N LEU A 48 4.79 7.81 2.13
CA LEU A 48 5.23 7.53 0.76
C LEU A 48 6.29 6.43 0.69
N LYS A 49 7.25 6.44 1.61
CA LYS A 49 8.34 5.46 1.66
C LYS A 49 7.78 4.05 1.88
N GLU A 50 6.89 3.90 2.86
CA GLU A 50 6.29 2.60 3.15
C GLU A 50 5.32 2.14 2.06
N CYS A 51 4.59 3.04 1.41
CA CYS A 51 3.79 2.71 0.22
C CYS A 51 4.65 2.14 -0.92
N HIS A 52 5.79 2.77 -1.22
CA HIS A 52 6.70 2.27 -2.26
C HIS A 52 7.36 0.94 -1.85
N ARG A 53 7.76 0.82 -0.58
CA ARG A 53 8.32 -0.41 -0.03
C ARG A 53 7.32 -1.56 -0.13
N PHE A 54 6.07 -1.35 0.29
CA PHE A 54 5.00 -2.33 0.17
C PHE A 54 4.76 -2.73 -1.29
N ASN A 55 4.74 -1.77 -2.21
CA ASN A 55 4.54 -2.06 -3.63
C ASN A 55 5.66 -2.92 -4.21
N ALA A 56 6.91 -2.61 -3.88
CA ALA A 56 8.06 -3.42 -4.28
C ALA A 56 7.99 -4.83 -3.67
N TRP A 57 7.67 -4.91 -2.37
CA TRP A 57 7.52 -6.17 -1.65
C TRP A 57 6.39 -7.04 -2.21
N LEU A 58 5.17 -6.51 -2.36
CA LEU A 58 4.03 -7.24 -2.94
C LEU A 58 4.33 -7.69 -4.37
N THR A 59 5.02 -6.86 -5.16
CA THR A 59 5.45 -7.24 -6.50
C THR A 59 6.44 -8.41 -6.44
N HIS A 60 7.41 -8.38 -5.53
CA HIS A 60 8.32 -9.50 -5.30
C HIS A 60 7.57 -10.77 -4.89
N LEU A 61 6.61 -10.68 -3.95
CA LEU A 61 5.81 -11.82 -3.52
C LEU A 61 4.96 -12.44 -4.64
N ARG A 62 4.53 -11.63 -5.61
CA ARG A 62 3.79 -12.10 -6.78
C ARG A 62 4.63 -12.87 -7.80
N HIS A 63 5.96 -12.88 -7.67
CA HIS A 63 6.83 -13.72 -8.48
C HIS A 63 6.89 -15.17 -7.98
N TYR A 64 6.43 -15.43 -6.76
CA TYR A 64 6.33 -16.79 -6.23
C TYR A 64 5.13 -17.51 -6.82
N ASP A 65 5.37 -18.67 -7.42
CA ASP A 65 4.39 -19.49 -8.13
C ASP A 65 3.11 -19.76 -7.30
N ARG A 66 3.26 -20.17 -6.05
CA ARG A 66 2.17 -20.54 -5.14
C ARG A 66 1.45 -19.35 -4.52
N LEU A 67 2.13 -18.20 -4.40
CA LEU A 67 1.59 -16.99 -3.78
C LEU A 67 0.89 -16.08 -4.79
N ALA A 68 1.38 -16.03 -6.03
CA ALA A 68 0.84 -15.20 -7.09
C ALA A 68 -0.69 -15.24 -7.22
N PRO A 69 -1.35 -16.42 -7.33
CA PRO A 69 -2.81 -16.47 -7.47
C PRO A 69 -3.56 -15.97 -6.24
N ARG A 70 -3.01 -16.19 -5.03
CA ARG A 70 -3.64 -15.78 -3.76
C ARG A 70 -3.48 -14.27 -3.50
N LEU A 71 -2.36 -13.69 -3.96
CA LEU A 71 -2.04 -12.27 -3.80
C LEU A 71 -2.57 -11.39 -4.95
N ALA A 72 -3.13 -11.97 -6.02
CA ALA A 72 -3.65 -11.23 -7.16
C ALA A 72 -4.77 -10.25 -6.76
N ALA A 73 -5.59 -10.60 -5.76
CA ALA A 73 -6.67 -9.76 -5.27
C ALA A 73 -6.20 -8.52 -4.47
N ILE A 74 -4.96 -8.48 -3.99
CA ILE A 74 -4.45 -7.37 -3.18
C ILE A 74 -4.03 -6.21 -4.08
N ALA A 75 -4.77 -5.10 -4.06
CA ALA A 75 -4.36 -3.92 -4.81
C ALA A 75 -3.05 -3.33 -4.26
N LEU A 76 -2.23 -2.72 -5.13
CA LEU A 76 -1.07 -1.93 -4.74
C LEU A 76 -1.48 -0.77 -3.82
N ALA A 77 -0.53 -0.27 -3.03
CA ALA A 77 -0.67 0.96 -2.26
C ALA A 77 -0.59 2.17 -3.20
N ARG A 78 -1.42 3.19 -2.95
CA ARG A 78 -1.46 4.46 -3.67
C ARG A 78 -0.53 5.46 -2.95
N PRO A 79 0.67 5.76 -3.47
CA PRO A 79 1.62 6.67 -2.83
C PRO A 79 1.25 8.14 -3.15
N VAL A 80 0.08 8.58 -2.68
CA VAL A 80 -0.42 9.94 -2.90
C VAL A 80 -0.58 10.64 -1.56
N ALA A 81 0.38 11.51 -1.21
CA ALA A 81 0.34 12.31 0.00
C ALA A 81 -0.40 13.64 -0.22
N ARG A 82 -0.91 14.24 0.86
CA ARG A 82 -1.66 15.50 0.82
C ARG A 82 -0.91 16.63 0.11
N TRP A 83 0.40 16.77 0.35
CA TRP A 83 1.20 17.81 -0.29
C TRP A 83 1.27 17.67 -1.82
N GLN A 84 1.15 16.45 -2.37
CA GLN A 84 1.10 16.24 -3.82
C GLN A 84 -0.24 16.73 -4.39
N VAL A 85 -1.35 16.48 -3.68
CA VAL A 85 -2.68 17.00 -4.07
C VAL A 85 -2.68 18.52 -4.03
N VAL A 86 -2.17 19.13 -2.97
CA VAL A 86 -2.06 20.58 -2.85
C VAL A 86 -1.16 21.17 -3.93
N THR A 87 0.00 20.56 -4.20
CA THR A 87 0.91 20.99 -5.27
C THR A 87 0.23 20.94 -6.64
N LEU A 88 -0.45 19.83 -6.97
CA LEU A 88 -1.19 19.72 -8.23
C LEU A 88 -2.27 20.80 -8.35
N LEU A 89 -3.01 21.04 -7.27
CA LEU A 89 -4.03 22.07 -7.23
C LEU A 89 -3.43 23.46 -7.45
N VAL A 90 -2.31 23.79 -6.79
CA VAL A 90 -1.58 25.05 -7.01
C VAL A 90 -1.11 25.18 -8.46
N VAL A 91 -0.52 24.14 -9.05
CA VAL A 91 -0.05 24.15 -10.44
C VAL A 91 -1.21 24.39 -11.42
N VAL A 92 -2.33 23.69 -11.25
CA VAL A 92 -3.54 23.89 -12.05
C VAL A 92 -4.00 25.34 -11.97
N TRP A 93 -4.02 25.92 -10.77
CA TRP A 93 -4.41 27.31 -10.57
C TRP A 93 -3.43 28.32 -11.15
N VAL A 94 -2.12 28.05 -11.09
CA VAL A 94 -1.10 28.89 -11.76
C VAL A 94 -1.32 28.90 -13.27
N ILE A 95 -1.57 27.74 -13.88
CA ILE A 95 -1.86 27.63 -15.32
C ILE A 95 -3.11 28.44 -15.67
N LEU A 96 -4.18 28.30 -14.88
CA LEU A 96 -5.41 29.09 -15.07
C LEU A 96 -5.13 30.59 -14.94
N ALA A 97 -4.39 31.01 -13.91
CA ALA A 97 -4.06 32.42 -13.67
C ALA A 97 -3.24 33.04 -14.81
N LEU A 98 -2.42 32.24 -15.51
CA LEU A 98 -1.67 32.69 -16.69
C LEU A 98 -2.52 32.71 -17.97
N ALA A 99 -3.50 31.82 -18.09
CA ALA A 99 -4.32 31.68 -19.31
C ALA A 99 -5.56 32.60 -19.35
N LEU A 100 -6.08 33.00 -18.19
CA LEU A 100 -7.31 33.81 -18.05
C LEU A 100 -7.16 35.35 -18.26
N PRO A 101 -5.99 36.00 -18.10
CA PRO A 101 -5.87 37.45 -18.29
C PRO A 101 -6.25 37.86 -19.73
N GLY A 102 -7.15 38.83 -19.85
CA GLY A 102 -7.65 39.31 -21.16
C GLY A 102 -8.85 38.54 -21.72
N VAL A 103 -9.19 37.39 -21.15
CA VAL A 103 -10.37 36.57 -21.54
C VAL A 103 -11.55 36.79 -20.57
N VAL A 104 -11.27 37.17 -19.33
CA VAL A 104 -12.25 37.21 -18.24
C VAL A 104 -12.37 38.59 -17.61
N ASN A 105 -13.60 39.04 -17.35
CA ASN A 105 -13.90 40.33 -16.71
C ASN A 105 -13.39 40.38 -15.25
N ARG A 106 -13.03 41.58 -14.77
CA ARG A 106 -12.42 41.84 -13.45
C ARG A 106 -13.20 41.29 -12.26
N GLN A 107 -14.54 41.24 -12.34
CA GLN A 107 -15.38 40.68 -11.29
C GLN A 107 -15.24 39.16 -11.15
N TRP A 108 -15.12 38.45 -12.27
CA TRP A 108 -14.88 37.01 -12.29
C TRP A 108 -13.47 36.65 -11.82
N TYR A 109 -12.49 37.52 -12.06
CA TYR A 109 -11.13 37.34 -11.56
C TYR A 109 -11.06 37.29 -10.02
N MET A 110 -11.83 38.14 -9.32
CA MET A 110 -11.92 38.12 -7.86
C MET A 110 -12.60 36.85 -7.33
N VAL A 111 -13.65 36.37 -8.02
CA VAL A 111 -14.30 35.10 -7.69
C VAL A 111 -13.34 33.92 -7.87
N LEU A 112 -12.54 33.93 -8.94
CA LEU A 112 -11.54 32.90 -9.19
C LEU A 112 -10.44 32.87 -8.13
N LEU A 113 -9.95 34.03 -7.68
CA LEU A 113 -8.99 34.11 -6.58
C LEU A 113 -9.56 33.63 -5.24
N GLY A 114 -10.83 33.96 -4.95
CA GLY A 114 -11.53 33.43 -3.78
C GLY A 114 -11.73 31.92 -3.85
N GLY A 115 -12.12 31.41 -5.03
CA GLY A 115 -12.25 29.98 -5.29
C GLY A 115 -10.93 29.23 -5.17
N TRP A 116 -9.82 29.84 -5.60
CA TRP A 116 -8.48 29.29 -5.43
C TRP A 116 -8.13 29.05 -3.96
N LEU A 117 -8.24 30.06 -3.10
CA LEU A 117 -7.94 29.92 -1.67
C LEU A 117 -8.88 28.90 -1.01
N PHE A 118 -10.17 28.94 -1.36
CA PHE A 118 -11.16 28.01 -0.83
C PHE A 118 -10.83 26.56 -1.19
N THR A 119 -10.46 26.27 -2.43
CA THR A 119 -10.14 24.90 -2.87
C THR A 119 -8.87 24.35 -2.22
N ILE A 120 -7.85 25.19 -1.95
CA ILE A 120 -6.68 24.78 -1.16
C ILE A 120 -7.09 24.41 0.26
N VAL A 121 -7.86 25.28 0.93
CA VAL A 121 -8.32 25.03 2.30
C VAL A 121 -9.19 23.78 2.37
N ALA A 122 -10.12 23.61 1.43
CA ALA A 122 -10.99 22.43 1.34
C ALA A 122 -10.19 21.13 1.21
N ALA A 123 -9.03 21.13 0.55
CA ALA A 123 -8.18 19.95 0.42
C ALA A 123 -7.64 19.44 1.78
N PHE A 124 -7.52 20.29 2.80
CA PHE A 124 -7.11 19.87 4.15
C PHE A 124 -8.22 19.16 4.93
N PHE A 125 -9.48 19.38 4.56
CA PHE A 125 -10.62 18.68 5.14
C PHE A 125 -10.87 17.31 4.50
N LEU A 126 -10.25 17.01 3.36
CA LEU A 126 -10.32 15.69 2.74
C LEU A 126 -9.38 14.71 3.48
N PRO A 127 -9.89 13.56 3.95
CA PRO A 127 -9.04 12.53 4.56
C PRO A 127 -8.11 11.93 3.51
N GLU A 128 -6.87 11.63 3.91
CA GLU A 128 -5.85 11.15 2.97
C GLU A 128 -6.18 9.78 2.39
N SER A 129 -7.05 9.01 3.04
CA SER A 129 -7.56 7.70 2.59
C SER A 129 -8.34 7.77 1.27
N LEU A 130 -8.91 8.93 0.91
CA LEU A 130 -9.65 9.09 -0.35
C LEU A 130 -8.74 8.94 -1.57
N TYR A 131 -7.57 9.58 -1.54
CA TYR A 131 -6.64 9.63 -2.68
C TYR A 131 -5.38 8.77 -2.48
N GLY A 132 -4.97 8.53 -1.24
CA GLY A 132 -3.77 7.76 -0.89
C GLY A 132 -4.07 6.42 -0.20
N THR A 133 -3.01 5.71 0.17
CA THR A 133 -3.07 4.59 1.12
C THR A 133 -2.41 5.06 2.40
N THR A 134 -3.22 5.30 3.44
CA THR A 134 -2.76 5.64 4.77
C THR A 134 -2.02 4.46 5.41
N THR A 135 -1.26 4.70 6.47
CA THR A 135 -0.57 3.63 7.21
C THR A 135 -1.57 2.55 7.67
N GLU A 136 -2.74 2.93 8.17
CA GLU A 136 -3.80 1.99 8.56
C GLU A 136 -4.26 1.08 7.39
N LEU A 137 -4.50 1.67 6.20
CA LEU A 137 -4.86 0.91 5.00
C LEU A 137 -3.71 0.02 4.52
N LEU A 138 -2.46 0.43 4.77
CA LEU A 138 -1.28 -0.35 4.47
C LEU A 138 -1.18 -1.57 5.39
N GLU A 139 -1.39 -1.38 6.69
CA GLU A 139 -1.46 -2.45 7.70
C GLU A 139 -2.56 -3.46 7.35
N ALA A 140 -3.74 -3.00 6.94
CA ALA A 140 -4.82 -3.87 6.49
C ALA A 140 -4.42 -4.73 5.27
N LYS A 141 -3.64 -4.17 4.33
CA LYS A 141 -3.11 -4.93 3.18
C LYS A 141 -2.06 -5.95 3.62
N VAL A 142 -1.15 -5.59 4.52
CA VAL A 142 -0.15 -6.51 5.08
C VAL A 142 -0.83 -7.63 5.88
N LEU A 143 -1.86 -7.31 6.66
CA LEU A 143 -2.67 -8.27 7.39
C LEU A 143 -3.29 -9.30 6.45
N ARG A 144 -3.77 -8.87 5.28
CA ARG A 144 -4.29 -9.79 4.26
C ARG A 144 -3.22 -10.73 3.70
N VAL A 145 -1.97 -10.28 3.56
CA VAL A 145 -0.85 -11.15 3.20
C VAL A 145 -0.58 -12.17 4.31
N VAL A 146 -0.53 -11.72 5.56
CA VAL A 146 -0.31 -12.59 6.73
C VAL A 146 -1.41 -13.65 6.85
N ASP A 147 -2.67 -13.29 6.64
CA ASP A 147 -3.80 -14.23 6.64
C ASP A 147 -3.66 -15.29 5.55
N ILE A 148 -3.24 -14.90 4.33
CA ILE A 148 -2.95 -15.85 3.25
C ILE A 148 -1.82 -16.80 3.65
N LEU A 149 -0.75 -16.30 4.25
CA LEU A 149 0.38 -17.13 4.69
C LEU A 149 -0.02 -18.12 5.79
N LEU A 150 -0.84 -17.69 6.75
CA LEU A 150 -1.40 -18.57 7.78
C LEU A 150 -2.27 -19.67 7.15
N GLU A 151 -3.12 -19.33 6.18
CA GLU A 151 -3.92 -20.30 5.45
C GLU A 151 -3.04 -21.32 4.70
N MET A 152 -1.94 -20.87 4.07
CA MET A 152 -1.00 -21.79 3.40
C MET A 152 -0.27 -22.71 4.38
N LEU A 153 0.04 -22.18 5.57
CA LEU A 153 0.73 -22.94 6.61
C LEU A 153 -0.19 -24.02 7.17
N ASP A 154 -1.43 -23.66 7.51
CA ASP A 154 -2.43 -24.58 8.05
C ASP A 154 -2.90 -25.60 6.99
N SER A 155 -2.79 -25.30 5.68
CA SER A 155 -3.07 -26.27 4.61
C SER A 155 -1.99 -27.35 4.44
N GLY A 156 -0.87 -27.28 5.18
CA GLY A 156 0.19 -28.29 5.15
C GLY A 156 0.97 -28.38 3.82
N ALA A 157 0.79 -27.43 2.90
CA ALA A 157 1.27 -27.53 1.51
C ALA A 157 2.80 -27.48 1.34
N LEU A 158 3.53 -27.19 2.42
CA LEU A 158 4.97 -26.94 2.41
C LEU A 158 5.76 -27.96 3.26
N GLU A 159 5.14 -29.04 3.78
CA GLU A 159 5.83 -30.12 4.50
C GLU A 159 6.88 -29.61 5.52
N PHE A 160 6.52 -28.67 6.39
CA PHE A 160 7.46 -28.14 7.37
C PHE A 160 7.91 -29.20 8.38
N THR A 161 9.13 -29.04 8.90
CA THR A 161 9.50 -29.69 10.16
C THR A 161 8.69 -29.07 11.30
N GLU A 162 8.38 -29.85 12.34
CA GLU A 162 7.53 -29.41 13.45
C GLU A 162 8.01 -28.10 14.09
N ALA A 163 9.31 -27.98 14.38
CA ALA A 163 9.90 -26.77 14.94
C ALA A 163 9.80 -25.54 14.00
N ALA A 164 10.02 -25.73 12.70
CA ALA A 164 9.91 -24.65 11.73
C ALA A 164 8.45 -24.19 11.53
N PHE A 165 7.52 -25.14 11.56
CA PHE A 165 6.08 -24.88 11.50
C PHE A 165 5.63 -23.99 12.66
N PHE A 166 5.91 -24.40 13.90
CA PHE A 166 5.48 -23.65 15.08
C PHE A 166 6.08 -22.26 15.13
N LYS A 167 7.37 -22.12 14.80
CA LYS A 167 8.03 -20.81 14.78
C LYS A 167 7.51 -19.89 13.68
N ALA A 168 7.24 -20.42 12.49
CA ALA A 168 6.61 -19.64 11.42
C ALA A 168 5.19 -19.20 11.83
N LYS A 169 4.41 -20.11 12.44
CA LYS A 169 3.08 -19.83 12.96
C LYS A 169 3.11 -18.74 14.04
N GLU A 170 4.03 -18.83 14.99
CA GLU A 170 4.22 -17.84 16.04
C GLU A 170 4.53 -16.45 15.46
N ASN A 171 5.45 -16.36 14.49
CA ASN A 171 5.78 -15.09 13.84
C ASN A 171 4.58 -14.48 13.11
N LEU A 172 3.82 -15.28 12.37
CA LEU A 172 2.64 -14.80 11.65
C LEU A 172 1.51 -14.40 12.60
N LEU A 173 1.30 -15.14 13.70
CA LEU A 173 0.30 -14.78 14.71
C LEU A 173 0.69 -13.50 15.46
N ALA A 174 1.97 -13.32 15.78
CA ALA A 174 2.47 -12.08 16.37
C ALA A 174 2.27 -10.89 15.42
N ALA A 175 2.62 -11.04 14.14
CA ALA A 175 2.37 -10.02 13.11
C ALA A 175 0.88 -9.68 13.00
N LYS A 176 0.02 -10.70 12.97
CA LYS A 176 -1.44 -10.54 12.91
C LYS A 176 -2.02 -9.81 14.11
N ALA A 177 -1.55 -10.14 15.31
CA ALA A 177 -1.99 -9.50 16.55
C ALA A 177 -1.60 -8.02 16.55
N GLU A 178 -0.36 -7.71 16.19
CA GLU A 178 0.18 -6.36 16.10
C GLU A 178 -0.61 -5.49 15.10
N LEU A 179 -0.78 -5.98 13.87
CA LEU A 179 -1.53 -5.25 12.83
C LEU A 179 -3.00 -5.03 13.21
N ARG A 180 -3.65 -6.02 13.81
CA ARG A 180 -5.04 -5.86 14.28
C ARG A 180 -5.14 -4.86 15.41
N GLN A 181 -4.17 -4.85 16.33
CA GLN A 181 -4.13 -3.90 17.43
C GLN A 181 -3.98 -2.47 16.90
N GLN A 182 -3.08 -2.24 15.94
CA GLN A 182 -2.87 -0.91 15.35
C GLN A 182 -4.12 -0.42 14.61
N ILE A 183 -4.74 -1.28 13.80
CA ILE A 183 -6.00 -0.98 13.12
C ILE A 183 -7.12 -0.67 14.13
N ASP A 184 -7.26 -1.46 15.20
CA ASP A 184 -8.26 -1.20 16.25
C ASP A 184 -8.00 0.14 16.95
N LEU A 185 -6.74 0.45 17.27
CA LEU A 185 -6.34 1.72 17.89
C LEU A 185 -6.63 2.92 16.98
N ALA A 186 -6.46 2.79 15.67
CA ALA A 186 -6.78 3.84 14.70
C ALA A 186 -8.30 4.15 14.66
N HIS A 187 -9.15 3.15 14.91
CA HIS A 187 -10.61 3.31 14.91
C HIS A 187 -11.19 3.78 16.25
N ARG A 188 -10.41 3.74 17.34
CA ARG A 188 -10.90 4.19 18.64
C ARG A 188 -10.98 5.73 18.65
N PRO A 189 -12.14 6.33 18.98
CA PRO A 189 -12.24 7.77 19.15
C PRO A 189 -11.25 8.21 20.23
N HIS A 190 -10.55 9.32 20.02
CA HIS A 190 -9.54 9.90 20.92
C HIS A 190 -10.08 10.39 22.29
N ASN A 191 -11.15 9.79 22.82
CA ASN A 191 -11.78 10.13 24.09
C ASN A 191 -11.09 9.43 25.27
N GLY A 192 -9.76 9.38 25.28
CA GLY A 192 -8.99 9.08 26.48
C GLY A 192 -8.73 10.38 27.25
N PRO A 193 -8.78 10.39 28.59
CA PRO A 193 -8.46 11.60 29.34
C PRO A 193 -7.04 12.03 29.00
N ILE A 194 -6.90 13.30 28.62
CA ILE A 194 -5.61 13.99 28.58
C ILE A 194 -5.14 14.02 30.04
N LEU A 195 -4.19 13.16 30.39
CA LEU A 195 -3.50 13.19 31.68
C LEU A 195 -2.47 14.32 31.69
#